data_AF-A0A448IT32-F1
#
_entry.id   AF-A0A448IT32-F1
#
_cell.length_a   1.000
_cell.length_b   1.000
_cell.length_c   1.000
_cell.angle_alpha   90.00
_cell.angle_beta   90.00
_cell.angle_gamma   90.00
#
_symmetry.space_group_name_H-M   'P 1'
#
loop_
_entity.id
_entity.type
_entity.pdbx_description
1 polymer ?
#
loop_
_entity_poly.entity_id
_entity_poly.type
_entity_poly.pdbx_seq_one_letter_code
_entity_poly.pdbx_strand_id
1 'polypeptide(L)'
;MEFTPEQIAALLGALGLPDDTADPQLVVDTALDLAAQLGDPAKASTIAASAKRAGLEVLDNDTAAALRRDAAEGRTIKAAAAKAKVEASVDAAVSRGAITAARKKFWVSLIEADPDMAEVLAKTPDELAVPLSEVGHSADNTGDLAEPAPWFYA
;
A
#
# COMPACT_ATOMS: atom_id res chain seq x y z
N MET A 1 -48.98 -8.42 36.00
CA MET A 1 -48.25 -7.29 35.40
C MET A 1 -48.66 -7.30 33.94
N GLU A 2 -49.50 -6.36 33.53
CA GLU A 2 -49.95 -6.25 32.13
C GLU A 2 -48.99 -5.33 31.37
N PHE A 3 -48.69 -5.69 30.12
CA PHE A 3 -47.92 -4.83 29.23
C PHE A 3 -48.80 -3.70 28.72
N THR A 4 -48.23 -2.50 28.59
CA THR A 4 -48.96 -1.38 27.98
C THR A 4 -49.10 -1.59 26.46
N PRO A 5 -50.11 -1.00 25.80
CA PRO A 5 -50.27 -1.09 24.35
C PRO A 5 -49.02 -0.66 23.57
N GLU A 6 -48.30 0.34 24.07
CA GLU A 6 -47.04 0.81 23.49
C GLU A 6 -45.92 -0.23 23.61
N GLN A 7 -45.88 -0.95 24.73
CA GLN A 7 -44.92 -2.05 24.94
C GLN A 7 -45.22 -3.24 24.03
N ILE A 8 -46.51 -3.53 23.78
CA ILE A 8 -46.93 -4.58 22.87
C ILE A 8 -46.55 -4.23 21.42
N ALA A 9 -46.85 -3.01 20.97
CA ALA A 9 -46.46 -2.55 19.63
C ALA A 9 -44.93 -2.57 19.43
N ALA A 10 -44.16 -2.13 20.43
CA ALA A 10 -42.71 -2.19 20.38
C ALA A 10 -42.17 -3.64 20.32
N LEU A 11 -42.80 -4.57 21.05
CA LEU A 11 -42.44 -6.00 21.02
C LEU A 11 -42.76 -6.63 19.66
N LEU A 12 -43.94 -6.38 19.10
CA LEU A 12 -44.35 -6.87 17.78
C LEU A 12 -43.43 -6.34 16.68
N GLY A 13 -43.14 -5.04 16.69
CA GLY A 13 -42.18 -4.41 15.78
C GLY A 13 -40.77 -5.00 15.90
N ALA A 14 -40.30 -5.30 17.11
CA ALA A 14 -38.99 -5.94 17.32
C ALA A 14 -38.94 -7.39 16.79
N LEU A 15 -40.07 -8.10 16.81
CA LEU A 15 -40.22 -9.46 16.25
C LEU A 15 -40.50 -9.46 14.74
N GLY A 16 -40.71 -8.29 14.12
CA GLY A 16 -41.09 -8.15 12.72
C GLY A 16 -42.53 -8.57 12.42
N LEU A 17 -43.38 -8.62 13.45
CA LEU A 17 -44.81 -8.93 13.32
C LEU A 17 -45.62 -7.64 13.12
N PRO A 18 -46.74 -7.68 12.38
CA PRO A 18 -47.67 -6.57 12.29
C PRO A 18 -48.19 -6.11 13.65
N ASP A 19 -48.35 -4.80 13.84
CA ASP A 19 -48.79 -4.19 15.11
C ASP A 19 -50.20 -4.64 15.55
N ASP A 20 -51.00 -5.18 14.63
CA ASP A 20 -52.34 -5.72 14.85
C ASP A 20 -52.37 -7.24 15.10
N THR A 21 -51.21 -7.86 15.33
CA THR A 21 -51.12 -9.29 15.65
C THR A 21 -51.79 -9.58 16.99
N ALA A 22 -53.00 -10.13 16.93
CA ALA A 22 -53.83 -10.44 18.10
C ALA A 22 -53.66 -11.87 18.64
N ASP A 23 -52.84 -12.71 17.99
CA ASP A 23 -52.57 -14.08 18.42
C ASP A 23 -51.34 -14.14 19.36
N PRO A 24 -51.54 -14.35 20.68
CA PRO A 24 -50.42 -14.39 21.62
C PRO A 24 -49.50 -15.59 21.41
N GLN A 25 -50.02 -16.71 20.89
CA GLN A 25 -49.23 -17.91 20.66
C GLN A 25 -48.24 -17.69 19.52
N LEU A 26 -48.68 -17.03 18.44
CA LEU A 26 -47.81 -16.65 17.32
C LEU A 26 -46.64 -15.76 17.76
N VAL A 27 -46.89 -14.81 18.66
CA VAL A 27 -45.84 -13.92 19.21
C VAL A 27 -44.81 -14.73 20.00
N VAL A 28 -45.26 -15.65 20.86
CA VAL A 28 -44.39 -16.52 21.65
C VAL A 28 -43.59 -17.45 20.75
N ASP A 29 -44.23 -18.09 19.77
CA ASP A 29 -43.56 -19.00 18.84
C ASP A 29 -42.51 -18.28 17.99
N THR A 30 -42.80 -17.05 17.55
CA THR A 30 -41.85 -16.22 16.79
C THR A 30 -40.66 -15.79 17.67
N ALA A 31 -40.91 -15.41 18.92
CA ALA A 31 -39.85 -15.10 19.87
C ALA A 31 -38.97 -16.32 20.20
N LEU A 32 -39.58 -17.50 20.33
CA LEU A 32 -38.86 -18.75 20.56
C LEU A 32 -38.04 -19.17 19.33
N ASP A 33 -38.57 -19.02 18.12
CA ASP A 33 -37.80 -19.33 16.90
C ASP A 33 -36.63 -18.36 16.73
N LEU A 34 -36.82 -17.06 16.97
CA LEU A 34 -35.74 -16.07 16.96
C LEU A 34 -34.66 -16.41 18.00
N ALA A 35 -35.06 -16.78 19.21
CA ALA A 35 -34.12 -17.21 20.25
C ALA A 35 -33.38 -18.51 19.87
N ALA A 36 -34.06 -19.46 19.23
CA ALA A 36 -33.46 -20.70 18.74
C ALA A 36 -32.49 -20.46 17.57
N GLN A 37 -32.76 -19.47 16.71
CA GLN A 37 -31.87 -19.07 15.61
C GLN A 37 -30.57 -18.44 16.12
N LEU A 38 -30.64 -17.66 17.21
CA LEU A 38 -29.47 -17.03 17.84
C LEU A 38 -28.63 -17.99 18.69
N GLY A 39 -29.22 -19.12 19.13
CA GLY A 39 -28.58 -20.07 20.05
C GLY A 39 -28.02 -21.36 19.42
N ASP A 40 -28.28 -21.65 18.15
CA ASP A 40 -27.94 -22.95 17.55
C ASP A 40 -26.67 -22.92 16.66
N PRO A 41 -25.51 -23.42 17.15
CA PRO A 41 -24.28 -23.53 16.36
C PRO A 41 -24.41 -24.46 15.14
N ALA A 42 -25.43 -25.32 15.07
CA ALA A 42 -25.69 -26.16 13.91
C ALA A 42 -26.15 -25.36 12.69
N LYS A 43 -26.89 -24.25 12.87
CA LYS A 43 -27.32 -23.39 11.75
C LYS A 43 -26.16 -22.55 11.19
N ALA A 44 -25.24 -22.09 12.03
CA ALA A 44 -24.01 -21.44 11.57
C ALA A 44 -23.16 -22.38 10.68
N SER A 45 -23.14 -23.68 11.01
CA SER A 45 -22.51 -24.72 10.19
C SER A 45 -23.19 -24.90 8.83
N THR A 46 -24.52 -24.79 8.75
CA THR A 46 -25.23 -24.88 7.46
C THR A 46 -24.99 -23.67 6.55
N ILE A 47 -24.81 -22.47 7.11
CA ILE A 47 -24.43 -21.27 6.35
C ILE A 47 -23.00 -21.42 5.82
N ALA A 48 -22.06 -21.86 6.66
CA ALA A 48 -20.68 -22.13 6.25
C ALA A 48 -20.57 -23.22 5.17
N ALA A 49 -21.34 -24.31 5.30
CA ALA A 49 -21.38 -25.37 4.31
C ALA A 49 -21.98 -24.90 2.97
N SER A 50 -23.00 -24.04 2.99
CA SER A 50 -23.61 -23.48 1.78
C SER A 50 -22.69 -22.46 1.09
N ALA A 51 -22.02 -21.61 1.86
CA ALA A 51 -20.99 -20.70 1.36
C ALA A 51 -19.84 -21.47 0.69
N LYS A 52 -19.36 -22.55 1.32
CA LYS A 52 -18.29 -23.39 0.75
C LYS A 52 -18.69 -24.05 -0.57
N ARG A 53 -19.95 -24.49 -0.73
CA ARG A 53 -20.46 -25.02 -2.02
C ARG A 53 -20.48 -23.95 -3.12
N ALA A 54 -20.60 -22.67 -2.76
CA ALA A 54 -20.50 -21.53 -3.67
C ALA A 54 -19.06 -21.01 -3.84
N GLY A 55 -18.05 -21.67 -3.26
CA GLY A 55 -16.65 -21.22 -3.30
C GLY A 55 -16.34 -20.02 -2.40
N LEU A 56 -17.22 -19.72 -1.44
CA LEU A 56 -17.09 -18.62 -0.49
C LEU A 56 -16.69 -19.13 0.89
N GLU A 57 -15.87 -18.36 1.59
CA GLU A 57 -15.45 -18.65 2.96
C GLU A 57 -16.12 -17.66 3.93
N VAL A 58 -16.68 -18.18 5.02
CA VAL A 58 -17.32 -17.35 6.03
C VAL A 58 -16.24 -16.79 6.93
N LEU A 59 -16.07 -15.48 6.88
CA LEU A 59 -15.14 -14.74 7.73
C LEU A 59 -15.93 -13.94 8.77
N ASP A 60 -15.42 -13.89 10.00
CA ASP A 60 -15.89 -12.95 11.01
C ASP A 60 -15.72 -11.50 10.52
N ASN A 61 -16.64 -10.62 10.92
CA ASN A 61 -16.68 -9.23 10.48
C ASN A 61 -15.46 -8.46 10.99
N ASP A 62 -15.02 -8.71 12.23
CA ASP A 62 -13.88 -8.02 12.83
C ASP A 62 -12.58 -8.36 12.09
N THR A 63 -12.40 -9.63 11.71
CA THR A 63 -11.30 -10.13 10.88
C THR A 63 -11.35 -9.52 9.48
N ALA A 64 -12.55 -9.42 8.88
CA ALA A 64 -12.73 -8.79 7.58
C ALA A 64 -12.44 -7.28 7.61
N ALA A 65 -12.76 -6.60 8.70
CA ALA A 65 -12.46 -5.20 8.91
C ALA A 65 -10.96 -4.97 9.13
N ALA A 66 -10.31 -5.82 9.94
CA ALA A 66 -8.86 -5.81 10.13
C ALA A 66 -8.12 -6.01 8.81
N LEU A 67 -8.47 -7.04 8.03
CA LEU A 67 -7.81 -7.32 6.75
C LEU A 67 -7.96 -6.17 5.75
N ARG A 68 -9.11 -5.49 5.71
CA ARG A 68 -9.32 -4.32 4.84
C ARG A 68 -8.45 -3.13 5.26
N ARG A 69 -8.27 -2.91 6.57
CA ARG A 69 -7.36 -1.88 7.10
C ARG A 69 -5.92 -2.21 6.74
N ASP A 70 -5.46 -3.42 7.02
CA ASP A 70 -4.10 -3.87 6.74
C ASP A 70 -3.80 -3.80 5.23
N ALA A 71 -4.77 -4.14 4.38
CA ALA A 71 -4.63 -4.01 2.93
C ALA A 71 -4.58 -2.55 2.44
N ALA A 72 -5.24 -1.62 3.13
CA ALA A 72 -5.13 -0.19 2.83
C ALA A 72 -3.77 0.37 3.26
N GLU A 73 -3.30 -0.02 4.45
CA GLU A 73 -1.98 0.35 4.96
C GLU A 73 -0.86 -0.23 4.09
N GLY A 74 -0.95 -1.51 3.72
CA GLY A 74 0.01 -2.17 2.84
C GLY A 74 0.12 -1.54 1.46
N ARG A 75 -1.00 -1.06 0.88
CA ARG A 75 -0.97 -0.29 -0.37
C ARG A 75 -0.20 1.02 -0.23
N THR A 76 -0.40 1.73 0.89
CA THR A 76 0.30 2.97 1.19
C THR A 76 1.80 2.73 1.39
N ILE A 77 2.17 1.71 2.17
CA ILE A 77 3.57 1.34 2.41
C ILE A 77 4.26 0.93 1.11
N LYS A 78 3.60 0.12 0.28
CA LYS A 78 4.15 -0.29 -1.02
C LYS A 78 4.43 0.90 -1.93
N ALA A 79 3.52 1.87 -2.00
CA ALA A 79 3.71 3.08 -2.78
C ALA A 79 4.89 3.93 -2.26
N ALA A 80 4.99 4.10 -0.94
CA ALA A 80 6.10 4.81 -0.32
C ALA A 80 7.46 4.10 -0.56
N ALA A 81 7.50 2.78 -0.44
CA ALA A 81 8.70 1.99 -0.68
C ALA A 81 9.15 2.06 -2.15
N ALA A 82 8.21 2.05 -3.10
CA ALA A 82 8.52 2.22 -4.51
C ALA A 82 9.18 3.59 -4.79
N LYS A 83 8.61 4.66 -4.23
CA LYS A 83 9.17 6.01 -4.36
C LYS A 83 10.56 6.13 -3.74
N ALA A 84 10.74 5.63 -2.52
CA ALA A 84 12.03 5.64 -1.83
C ALA A 84 13.11 4.87 -2.63
N LYS A 85 12.74 3.77 -3.28
CA LYS A 85 13.65 3.01 -4.15
C LYS A 85 14.10 3.83 -5.36
N VAL A 86 13.18 4.58 -5.99
CA VAL A 86 13.51 5.47 -7.11
C VAL A 86 14.47 6.56 -6.66
N GLU A 87 14.16 7.26 -5.57
CA GLU A 87 15.01 8.32 -5.01
C GLU A 87 16.41 7.79 -4.66
N ALA A 88 16.50 6.64 -3.99
CA ALA A 88 17.78 6.01 -3.66
C ALA A 88 18.60 5.65 -4.91
N SER A 89 17.96 5.18 -5.99
CA SER A 89 18.66 4.87 -7.23
C SER A 89 19.23 6.12 -7.92
N VAL A 90 18.48 7.23 -7.87
CA VAL A 90 18.92 8.52 -8.42
C VAL A 90 20.04 9.12 -7.57
N ASP A 91 19.94 9.01 -6.24
CA ASP A 91 20.97 9.47 -5.33
C ASP A 91 22.29 8.70 -5.52
N ALA A 92 22.21 7.39 -5.76
CA ALA A 92 23.39 6.58 -6.10
C ALA A 92 24.02 7.02 -7.45
N ALA A 93 23.22 7.37 -8.45
CA ALA A 93 23.76 7.87 -9.71
C ALA A 93 24.46 9.24 -9.55
N VAL A 94 23.96 10.09 -8.65
CA VAL A 94 24.61 11.37 -8.32
C VAL A 94 25.91 11.15 -7.56
N SER A 95 25.93 10.24 -6.59
CA SER A 95 27.15 9.98 -5.82
C SER A 95 28.28 9.39 -6.66
N ARG A 96 27.96 8.67 -7.73
CA ARG A 96 28.93 8.18 -8.73
C ARG A 96 29.30 9.21 -9.80
N GLY A 97 28.74 10.43 -9.74
CA GLY A 97 28.99 11.47 -10.74
C GLY A 97 28.41 11.19 -12.14
N ALA A 98 27.57 10.16 -12.28
CA ALA A 98 26.93 9.80 -13.55
C ALA A 98 25.92 10.87 -13.99
N ILE A 99 25.29 11.55 -13.03
CA ILE A 99 24.40 12.70 -13.25
C ILE A 99 24.69 13.81 -12.25
N THR A 100 24.30 15.04 -12.58
CA THR A 100 24.42 16.18 -11.66
C THR A 100 23.29 16.20 -10.63
N ALA A 101 23.56 16.74 -9.44
CA ALA A 101 22.55 16.87 -8.37
C ALA A 101 21.33 17.71 -8.80
N ALA A 102 21.53 18.72 -9.67
CA ALA A 102 20.43 19.54 -10.21
C ALA A 102 19.43 18.72 -11.04
N ARG A 103 19.86 17.59 -11.62
CA ARG A 103 18.99 16.71 -12.42
C ARG A 103 18.25 15.65 -11.61
N LYS A 104 18.43 15.58 -10.29
CA LYS A 104 17.73 14.59 -9.44
C LYS A 104 16.22 14.59 -9.66
N LYS A 105 15.59 15.76 -9.54
CA LYS A 105 14.12 15.89 -9.68
C LYS A 105 13.61 15.46 -11.07
N PHE A 106 14.38 15.76 -12.12
CA PHE A 106 14.06 15.33 -13.47
C PHE A 106 14.08 13.80 -13.59
N TRP A 107 15.13 13.15 -13.09
CA TRP A 107 15.26 11.70 -13.14
C TRP A 107 14.23 10.97 -12.28
N VAL A 108 13.91 11.49 -11.09
CA VAL A 108 12.81 10.93 -10.28
C VAL A 108 11.49 10.99 -11.04
N SER A 109 11.15 12.15 -11.62
CA SER A 109 9.91 12.32 -12.39
C SER A 109 9.89 11.42 -13.65
N LEU A 110 11.06 11.24 -14.28
CA LEU A 110 11.19 10.40 -15.46
C LEU A 110 11.00 8.91 -15.12
N ILE A 111 11.59 8.43 -14.03
CA ILE A 111 11.46 7.03 -13.60
C ILE A 111 10.05 6.74 -13.05
N GLU A 112 9.41 7.72 -12.42
CA GLU A 112 8.00 7.61 -12.02
C GLU A 112 7.06 7.47 -13.23
N ALA A 113 7.40 8.10 -14.37
CA ALA A 113 6.64 7.99 -15.61
C ALA A 113 6.99 6.74 -16.43
N ASP A 114 8.27 6.34 -16.44
CA ASP A 114 8.79 5.18 -17.14
C ASP A 114 9.79 4.42 -16.23
N PRO A 115 9.34 3.33 -15.57
CA PRO A 115 10.18 2.56 -14.65
C PRO A 115 11.45 1.98 -15.27
N ASP A 116 11.47 1.73 -16.59
CA ASP A 116 12.61 1.11 -17.27
C ASP A 116 13.81 2.09 -17.35
N MET A 117 13.57 3.39 -17.19
CA MET A 117 14.61 4.42 -17.14
C MET A 117 15.55 4.26 -15.94
N ALA A 118 15.14 3.54 -14.89
CA ALA A 118 16.03 3.22 -13.77
C ALA A 118 17.20 2.32 -14.22
N GLU A 119 16.97 1.39 -15.16
CA GLU A 119 18.03 0.54 -15.70
C GLU A 119 18.98 1.33 -16.60
N VAL A 120 18.45 2.26 -17.38
CA VAL A 120 19.25 3.19 -18.21
C VAL A 120 20.16 4.04 -17.32
N LEU A 121 19.61 4.57 -16.22
CA LEU A 121 20.38 5.34 -15.25
C LEU A 121 21.46 4.48 -14.60
N ALA A 122 21.16 3.22 -14.28
CA ALA A 122 22.14 2.30 -13.71
C ALA A 122 23.30 1.98 -14.66
N LYS A 123 23.04 1.92 -15.98
CA LYS A 123 24.04 1.68 -17.03
C LYS A 123 24.83 2.94 -17.44
N THR A 124 24.46 4.11 -16.93
CA THR A 124 25.18 5.35 -17.25
C THR A 124 26.58 5.27 -16.65
N PRO A 125 27.64 5.51 -17.45
CA PRO A 125 29.01 5.47 -16.95
C PRO A 125 29.22 6.41 -15.76
N ASP A 126 30.04 5.97 -14.82
CA ASP A 126 30.43 6.78 -13.68
C ASP A 126 31.23 8.00 -14.15
N GLU A 127 31.11 9.10 -13.39
CA GLU A 127 31.75 10.38 -13.65
C GLU A 127 31.43 11.05 -15.00
N LEU A 128 30.45 10.53 -15.76
CA LEU A 128 30.06 11.08 -17.06
C LEU A 128 29.69 12.58 -17.00
N ALA A 129 29.02 13.00 -15.92
CA ALA A 129 28.55 14.36 -15.76
C ALA A 129 29.41 15.18 -14.80
N VAL A 130 29.97 14.54 -13.77
CA VAL A 130 30.80 15.17 -12.74
C VAL A 130 32.06 14.32 -12.56
N PRO A 131 33.24 14.83 -12.96
CA PRO A 131 34.51 14.18 -12.64
C PRO A 131 34.68 14.14 -11.12
N LEU A 132 34.84 12.94 -10.57
CA LEU A 132 35.10 12.72 -9.14
C LEU A 132 36.54 12.27 -8.91
N SER A 133 37.19 11.74 -9.95
CA SER A 133 38.62 11.49 -9.98
C SER A 133 39.40 12.78 -10.27
N GLU A 134 40.43 13.05 -9.45
CA GLU A 134 41.37 14.13 -9.72
C GLU A 134 42.24 13.77 -10.91
N VAL A 135 41.95 14.36 -12.07
CA VAL A 135 42.94 14.48 -13.16
C VAL A 135 43.79 15.70 -12.85
N GLY A 136 44.82 15.50 -12.02
CA GLY A 136 45.73 16.57 -11.65
C GLY A 136 46.47 17.16 -12.85
N HIS A 137 46.59 18.50 -12.89
CA HIS A 137 47.47 19.24 -13.81
C HIS A 137 48.97 18.94 -13.64
N SER A 138 49.33 18.03 -12.73
CA SER A 138 50.70 17.64 -12.38
C SER A 138 51.08 16.23 -12.85
N ALA A 139 50.19 15.51 -13.51
CA ALA A 139 50.41 14.12 -13.91
C ALA A 139 51.04 13.95 -15.31
N ASP A 140 51.83 14.91 -15.79
CA ASP A 140 52.95 14.66 -16.72
C ASP A 140 53.72 15.97 -16.94
N ASN A 141 54.61 16.32 -16.01
CA ASN A 141 55.62 17.35 -16.24
C ASN A 141 57.02 16.85 -15.88
N THR A 142 57.22 15.53 -15.99
CA THR A 142 58.55 14.89 -15.97
C THR A 142 59.15 14.75 -17.38
N GLY A 143 58.51 15.36 -18.39
CA GLY A 143 59.11 15.61 -19.70
C GLY A 143 60.07 16.79 -19.63
N ASP A 144 61.35 16.47 -19.48
CA ASP A 144 62.53 17.27 -19.83
C ASP A 144 62.29 18.77 -20.13
N LEU A 145 62.26 19.59 -19.07
CA LEU A 145 62.26 21.06 -19.16
C LEU A 145 63.63 21.63 -19.61
N ALA A 146 64.50 20.82 -20.22
CA ALA A 146 65.84 21.23 -20.61
C ALA A 146 65.88 22.15 -21.85
N GLU A 147 64.79 22.25 -22.62
CA GLU A 147 64.74 23.18 -23.74
C GLU A 147 63.96 24.47 -23.40
N PRO A 148 64.60 25.65 -23.42
CA PRO A 148 63.90 26.90 -23.23
C PRO A 148 62.87 27.08 -24.34
N ALA A 149 61.62 27.36 -23.96
CA ALA A 149 60.56 27.54 -24.92
C ALA A 149 60.88 28.72 -25.87
N PRO A 150 60.60 28.61 -27.18
CA PRO A 150 61.09 29.54 -28.22
C PRO A 150 60.55 30.97 -28.13
N TRP A 151 59.71 31.26 -27.14
CA TRP A 151 59.13 32.58 -26.86
C TRP A 151 59.79 33.29 -25.66
N PHE A 152 60.75 32.65 -24.99
CA PHE A 152 61.72 33.35 -24.14
C PHE A 152 62.94 33.73 -24.99
N TYR A 153 62.98 34.98 -25.45
CA TYR A 153 64.22 35.58 -25.95
C TYR A 153 65.06 36.02 -24.74
N ALA A 154 66.26 35.43 -24.61
CA ALA A 154 67.32 35.91 -23.71
C ALA A 154 68.17 36.98 -24.40
#